data_AF-A0A6N4SN98-F1
#
_entry.id   AF-A0A6N4SN98-F1
#
_cell.length_a   1.000
_cell.length_b   1.000
_cell.length_c   1.000
_cell.angle_alpha   90.00
_cell.angle_beta   90.00
_cell.angle_gamma   90.00
#
_symmetry.space_group_name_H-M   'P 1'
#
loop_
_entity.id
_entity.type
_entity.pdbx_description
1 polymer ?
#
loop_
_entity_poly.entity_id
_entity_poly.type
_entity_poly.pdbx_seq_one_letter_code
_entity_poly.pdbx_strand_id
1 'polypeptide(L)'
;MAFNKIELIQKLQVLGFPQNELILTFEEFFEGNTYETSIAVNVPYKPPVVEFRGTFEKMLKEGVADNVWIRIVDIEDPEEWIFTDTVYVIGDLTIQQLKEYIKQLHADDIYEGWMYGEPVNAGEYDRSKNVYTIFWD
;
A
#
# COMPACT_ATOMS: atom_id res chain seq x y z
N MET A 1 6.97 -15.95 6.80
CA MET A 1 7.29 -15.79 8.24
C MET A 1 6.55 -14.54 8.60
N ALA A 2 5.57 -14.57 9.51
CA ALA A 2 4.79 -13.38 9.81
C ALA A 2 5.72 -12.26 10.32
N PHE A 3 5.61 -11.06 9.75
CA PHE A 3 6.40 -9.91 10.18
C PHE A 3 5.92 -9.44 11.55
N ASN A 4 6.87 -9.10 12.42
CA ASN A 4 6.55 -8.57 13.75
C ASN A 4 6.29 -7.06 13.65
N LYS A 5 5.09 -6.61 14.04
CA LYS A 5 4.71 -5.19 14.08
C LYS A 5 5.76 -4.31 14.76
N ILE A 6 6.32 -4.78 15.89
CA ILE A 6 7.33 -4.02 16.65
C ILE A 6 8.58 -3.80 15.81
N GLU A 7 9.02 -4.83 15.08
CA GLU A 7 10.19 -4.74 14.19
C GLU A 7 9.93 -3.80 13.01
N LEU A 8 8.71 -3.83 12.44
CA LEU A 8 8.30 -2.90 11.38
C LEU A 8 8.28 -1.45 11.88
N ILE A 9 7.73 -1.18 13.07
CA ILE A 9 7.72 0.16 13.67
C ILE A 9 9.16 0.65 13.92
N GLN A 10 10.02 -0.18 14.50
CA GLN A 10 11.41 0.16 14.73
C GLN A 10 12.14 0.48 13.41
N LYS A 11 11.91 -0.32 12.36
CA LYS A 11 12.43 -0.08 11.00
C LYS A 11 11.98 1.30 10.50
N LEU A 12 10.68 1.61 10.57
CA LEU A 12 10.13 2.89 10.10
C LEU A 12 10.69 4.10 10.87
N GLN A 13 10.83 3.98 12.19
CA GLN A 13 11.43 5.02 13.02
C GLN A 13 12.90 5.28 12.69
N VAL A 14 13.70 4.21 12.49
CA VAL A 14 15.10 4.32 12.06
C VAL A 14 15.22 4.99 10.69
N LEU A 15 14.27 4.74 9.80
CA LEU A 15 14.19 5.36 8.47
C LEU A 15 13.64 6.80 8.50
N GLY A 16 13.28 7.33 9.67
CA GLY A 16 12.90 8.72 9.84
C GLY A 16 11.41 9.03 9.64
N PHE A 17 10.52 8.07 9.89
CA PHE A 17 9.09 8.38 10.00
C PHE A 17 8.81 9.37 11.15
N PRO A 18 7.94 10.38 11.01
CA PRO A 18 7.17 10.77 9.82
C PRO A 18 7.83 11.86 8.95
N GLN A 19 9.10 12.21 9.19
CA GLN A 19 9.79 13.23 8.39
C GLN A 19 10.08 12.78 6.96
N ASN A 20 10.18 11.47 6.74
CA ASN A 20 10.36 10.86 5.42
C ASN A 20 9.09 10.11 5.00
N GLU A 21 8.79 10.18 3.71
CA GLU A 21 7.81 9.30 3.09
C GLU A 21 8.36 7.87 3.05
N LEU A 22 7.59 6.93 3.58
CA LEU A 22 8.00 5.54 3.74
C LEU A 22 6.90 4.59 3.27
N ILE A 23 7.35 3.43 2.81
CA ILE A 23 6.49 2.32 2.47
C ILE A 23 6.79 1.07 3.30
N LEU A 24 5.83 0.16 3.32
CA LEU A 24 6.05 -1.25 3.54
C LEU A 24 5.85 -2.02 2.23
N THR A 25 6.53 -3.15 2.07
CA THR A 25 6.22 -4.06 0.96
C THR A 25 4.84 -4.71 1.16
N PHE A 26 4.31 -5.31 0.09
CA PHE A 26 3.07 -6.08 0.15
C PHE A 26 3.09 -7.13 1.27
N GLU A 27 4.17 -7.90 1.38
CA GLU A 27 4.30 -8.94 2.41
C GLU A 27 4.43 -8.33 3.81
N GLU A 28 5.23 -7.28 3.98
CA GLU A 28 5.41 -6.61 5.27
C GLU A 28 4.09 -6.06 5.82
N PHE A 29 3.22 -5.54 4.96
CA PHE A 29 1.94 -4.98 5.39
C PHE A 29 0.85 -6.04 5.59
N PHE A 30 0.73 -7.03 4.68
CA PHE A 30 -0.39 -7.98 4.68
C PHE A 30 -0.11 -9.31 5.40
N GLU A 31 1.14 -9.71 5.61
CA GLU A 31 1.44 -10.98 6.29
C GLU A 31 1.24 -10.86 7.80
N GLY A 32 0.10 -11.37 8.30
CA GLY A 32 -0.27 -11.33 9.72
C GLY A 32 -1.19 -10.17 10.08
N ASN A 33 -1.47 -9.26 9.14
CA ASN A 33 -2.46 -8.20 9.32
C ASN A 33 -3.88 -8.74 9.15
N THR A 34 -4.68 -8.62 10.21
CA THR A 34 -6.12 -8.95 10.23
C THR A 34 -6.98 -7.76 10.68
N TYR A 35 -6.40 -6.56 10.72
CA TYR A 35 -7.06 -5.37 11.23
C TYR A 35 -7.82 -4.68 10.10
N GLU A 36 -9.15 -4.72 10.16
CA GLU A 36 -10.03 -4.11 9.15
C GLU A 36 -9.94 -2.58 9.12
N THR A 37 -9.37 -1.98 10.16
CA THR A 37 -9.12 -0.54 10.25
C THR A 37 -7.73 -0.13 9.78
N SER A 38 -6.93 -1.06 9.27
CA SER A 38 -5.54 -0.76 8.87
C SER A 38 -5.42 -0.10 7.50
N ILE A 39 -6.44 -0.20 6.65
CA ILE A 39 -6.44 0.33 5.29
C ILE A 39 -7.79 0.98 4.97
N ALA A 40 -7.75 2.15 4.30
CA ALA A 40 -8.91 2.78 3.67
C ALA A 40 -10.10 3.02 4.62
N VAL A 41 -9.86 3.50 5.85
CA VAL A 41 -10.92 3.62 6.86
C VAL A 41 -11.94 4.73 6.61
N ASN A 42 -11.71 5.59 5.62
CA ASN A 42 -12.59 6.72 5.36
C ASN A 42 -13.76 6.39 4.43
N VAL A 43 -13.81 5.20 3.83
CA VAL A 43 -14.91 4.84 2.93
C VAL A 43 -16.19 4.39 3.65
N PRO A 44 -17.39 4.70 3.10
CA PRO A 44 -18.67 4.31 3.69
C PRO A 44 -18.90 2.78 3.74
N TYR A 45 -18.39 2.07 2.72
CA TYR A 45 -18.41 0.60 2.66
C TYR A 45 -16.97 0.11 2.58
N LYS A 46 -16.49 -0.43 3.69
CA LYS A 46 -15.10 -0.87 3.85
C LYS A 46 -14.96 -2.29 3.33
N PRO A 47 -14.24 -2.51 2.22
CA PRO A 47 -13.82 -3.86 1.86
C PRO A 47 -12.99 -4.42 3.03
N PRO A 48 -13.11 -5.70 3.36
CA PRO A 48 -12.25 -6.30 4.35
C PRO A 48 -10.80 -6.34 3.85
N VAL A 49 -9.83 -6.29 4.75
CA VAL A 49 -8.38 -6.27 4.46
C VAL A 49 -7.96 -7.44 3.56
N VAL A 50 -8.67 -8.58 3.66
CA VAL A 50 -8.45 -9.75 2.79
C VAL A 50 -8.81 -9.51 1.33
N GLU A 51 -9.76 -8.61 1.02
CA GLU A 51 -10.11 -8.23 -0.35
C GLU A 51 -9.05 -7.31 -0.95
N PHE A 52 -8.52 -6.37 -0.17
CA PHE A 52 -7.36 -5.56 -0.57
C PHE A 52 -6.17 -6.47 -0.89
N ARG A 53 -5.83 -7.37 0.05
CA ARG A 53 -4.76 -8.35 -0.12
C ARG A 53 -4.95 -9.17 -1.40
N GLY A 54 -6.13 -9.77 -1.57
CA GLY A 54 -6.42 -10.65 -2.71
C GLY A 54 -6.36 -9.93 -4.05
N THR A 55 -6.78 -8.66 -4.09
CA THR A 55 -6.74 -7.83 -5.30
C THR A 55 -5.30 -7.54 -5.73
N PHE A 56 -4.48 -7.03 -4.82
CA PHE A 56 -3.08 -6.70 -5.12
C PHE A 56 -2.22 -7.95 -5.34
N GLU A 57 -2.46 -9.03 -4.59
CA GLU A 57 -1.80 -10.32 -4.81
C GLU A 57 -2.11 -10.87 -6.21
N LYS A 58 -3.35 -10.73 -6.68
CA LYS A 58 -3.73 -11.13 -8.04
C LYS A 58 -2.96 -10.33 -9.09
N MET A 59 -2.86 -9.02 -8.94
CA MET A 59 -2.12 -8.16 -9.88
C MET A 59 -0.64 -8.54 -9.97
N LEU A 60 -0.01 -8.85 -8.83
CA LEU A 60 1.36 -9.34 -8.75
C LEU A 60 1.52 -10.71 -9.43
N LYS A 61 0.63 -11.66 -9.14
CA LYS A 61 0.67 -13.02 -9.72
C LYS A 61 0.45 -13.04 -11.24
N GLU A 62 -0.41 -12.15 -11.74
CA GLU A 62 -0.69 -12.04 -13.18
C GLU A 62 0.37 -11.22 -13.92
N GLY A 63 1.34 -10.62 -13.22
CA GLY A 63 2.42 -9.82 -13.81
C GLY A 63 1.96 -8.47 -14.37
N VAL A 64 0.79 -7.99 -13.93
CA VAL A 64 0.27 -6.67 -14.31
C VAL A 64 0.87 -5.58 -13.43
N ALA A 65 1.16 -5.90 -12.18
CA ALA A 65 2.00 -5.10 -11.29
C ALA A 65 3.32 -5.82 -11.06
N ASP A 66 4.41 -5.09 -11.18
CA ASP A 66 5.74 -5.54 -10.77
C ASP A 66 5.92 -5.40 -9.25
N ASN A 67 5.32 -4.35 -8.66
CA ASN A 67 5.34 -4.11 -7.23
C ASN A 67 4.04 -3.45 -6.73
N VAL A 68 3.70 -3.75 -5.48
CA VAL A 68 2.68 -3.04 -4.70
C VAL A 68 3.31 -2.63 -3.38
N TRP A 69 3.33 -1.33 -3.12
CA TRP A 69 3.90 -0.74 -1.90
C TRP A 69 2.86 0.05 -1.14
N ILE A 70 2.88 -0.08 0.17
CA ILE A 70 1.86 0.50 1.05
C ILE A 70 2.49 1.71 1.72
N ARG A 71 1.95 2.92 1.46
CA ARG A 71 2.41 4.14 2.12
C ARG A 71 2.05 4.09 3.60
N ILE A 72 2.95 4.51 4.46
CA ILE A 72 2.65 4.61 5.89
C ILE A 72 2.07 5.98 6.22
N VAL A 73 0.89 5.98 6.85
CA VAL A 73 0.20 7.19 7.31
C VAL A 73 0.34 7.36 8.81
N ASP A 74 0.19 6.27 9.58
CA ASP A 74 0.27 6.30 11.03
C ASP A 74 0.81 4.98 11.62
N ILE A 75 1.54 5.09 12.73
CA ILE A 75 2.16 4.01 13.51
C ILE A 75 1.91 4.15 15.02
N GLU A 76 1.16 5.16 15.48
CA GLU A 76 1.14 5.59 16.88
C GLU A 76 0.37 4.64 17.82
N ASP A 77 -0.67 3.96 17.35
CA ASP A 77 -1.46 3.07 18.19
C ASP A 77 -0.74 1.71 18.39
N PRO A 78 -0.34 1.34 19.62
CA PRO A 78 0.32 0.07 19.89
C PRO A 78 -0.60 -1.15 19.82
N GLU A 79 -1.91 -0.97 19.94
CA GLU A 79 -2.94 -2.03 19.91
C GLU A 79 -3.51 -2.28 18.50
N GLU A 80 -3.41 -1.31 17.59
CA GLU A 80 -3.87 -1.45 16.19
C GLU A 80 -2.78 -1.97 15.24
N TRP A 81 -3.03 -2.06 13.93
CA TRP A 81 -1.97 -2.29 12.95
C TRP A 81 -1.40 -0.95 12.45
N ILE A 82 -0.34 -0.99 11.66
CA ILE A 82 0.13 0.20 10.94
C ILE A 82 -0.96 0.63 9.96
N PHE A 83 -1.25 1.93 9.93
CA PHE A 83 -2.35 2.49 9.17
C PHE A 83 -1.92 3.07 7.82
N THR A 84 -2.78 2.90 6.82
CA THR A 84 -2.64 3.47 5.49
C THR A 84 -4.00 3.88 4.90
N ASP A 85 -3.96 4.90 4.06
CA ASP A 85 -5.04 5.30 3.14
C ASP A 85 -4.55 5.32 1.69
N THR A 86 -3.34 4.78 1.42
CA THR A 86 -2.64 5.01 0.16
C THR A 86 -1.78 3.80 -0.23
N VAL A 87 -1.95 3.34 -1.46
CA VAL A 87 -1.17 2.25 -2.06
C VAL A 87 -0.54 2.72 -3.36
N TYR A 88 0.73 2.39 -3.55
CA TYR A 88 1.44 2.57 -4.80
C TYR A 88 1.48 1.25 -5.58
N VAL A 89 1.14 1.31 -6.87
CA VAL A 89 1.24 0.18 -7.81
C VAL A 89 2.23 0.56 -8.90
N ILE A 90 3.23 -0.29 -9.12
CA ILE A 90 4.25 -0.12 -10.15
C ILE A 90 4.09 -1.23 -11.19
N GLY A 91 4.05 -0.91 -12.49
CA GLY A 91 4.02 -1.91 -13.56
C GLY A 91 3.63 -1.40 -14.95
N ASP A 92 3.46 -2.32 -15.89
CA ASP A 92 3.06 -2.06 -17.29
C ASP A 92 1.53 -2.06 -17.48
N LEU A 93 0.82 -1.38 -16.59
CA LEU A 93 -0.63 -1.23 -16.65
C LEU A 93 -1.05 0.17 -17.03
N THR A 94 -2.20 0.26 -17.70
CA THR A 94 -2.92 1.53 -17.92
C THR A 94 -3.79 1.86 -16.73
N ILE A 95 -4.13 3.13 -16.56
CA ILE A 95 -5.07 3.57 -15.52
C ILE A 95 -6.44 2.86 -15.64
N GLN A 96 -6.93 2.58 -16.86
CA GLN A 96 -8.18 1.83 -17.06
C GLN A 96 -8.08 0.38 -16.58
N GLN A 97 -6.97 -0.31 -16.85
CA GLN A 97 -6.74 -1.65 -16.31
C GLN A 97 -6.71 -1.61 -14.78
N LEU A 98 -5.99 -0.64 -14.19
CA LEU A 98 -5.93 -0.49 -12.75
C LEU A 98 -7.33 -0.29 -12.14
N LYS A 99 -8.13 0.62 -12.72
CA LYS A 99 -9.53 0.86 -12.29
C LYS A 99 -10.39 -0.39 -12.28
N GLU A 100 -10.20 -1.29 -13.25
CA GLU A 100 -10.95 -2.55 -13.29
C GLU A 100 -10.52 -3.51 -12.17
N TYR A 101 -9.21 -3.61 -11.88
CA TYR A 101 -8.73 -4.46 -10.78
C TYR A 101 -9.25 -4.03 -9.42
N ILE A 102 -9.29 -2.72 -9.16
CA ILE A 102 -9.57 -2.17 -7.82
C ILE A 102 -11.01 -1.72 -7.65
N LYS A 103 -11.89 -1.98 -8.61
CA LYS A 103 -13.27 -1.48 -8.63
C LYS A 103 -14.05 -1.81 -7.34
N GLN A 104 -13.86 -3.01 -6.81
CA GLN A 104 -14.46 -3.49 -5.55
C GLN A 104 -13.83 -2.88 -4.29
N LEU A 105 -12.66 -2.24 -4.41
CA LEU A 105 -11.95 -1.63 -3.28
C LEU A 105 -12.44 -0.21 -2.98
N HIS A 106 -13.30 0.36 -3.82
CA HIS A 106 -13.92 1.67 -3.59
C HIS A 106 -12.91 2.81 -3.37
N ALA A 107 -11.80 2.82 -4.12
CA ALA A 107 -10.86 3.94 -4.13
C ALA A 107 -11.53 5.23 -4.63
N ASP A 108 -11.13 6.38 -4.06
CA ASP A 108 -11.66 7.68 -4.46
C ASP A 108 -11.15 8.10 -5.84
N ASP A 109 -9.83 7.99 -6.05
CA ASP A 109 -9.23 8.17 -7.37
C ASP A 109 -7.86 7.48 -7.49
N ILE A 110 -7.27 7.61 -8.69
CA ILE A 110 -5.92 7.18 -9.00
C ILE A 110 -5.13 8.39 -9.52
N TYR A 111 -3.97 8.62 -8.93
CA TYR A 111 -3.00 9.62 -9.38
C TYR A 111 -1.82 8.93 -10.09
N GLU A 112 -1.33 9.52 -11.19
CA GLU A 112 -0.15 9.02 -11.92
C GLU A 112 1.14 9.58 -11.31
N GLY A 113 2.02 8.70 -10.87
CA GLY A 113 3.26 9.02 -10.15
C GLY A 113 3.12 8.94 -8.63
N TRP A 114 4.11 9.51 -7.94
CA TRP A 114 4.18 9.57 -6.48
C TRP A 114 3.43 10.80 -5.95
N MET A 115 2.17 10.63 -5.53
CA MET A 115 1.34 11.75 -5.05
C MET A 115 1.97 12.50 -3.87
N TYR A 116 2.63 11.78 -2.97
CA TYR A 116 3.24 12.34 -1.75
C TYR A 116 4.76 12.49 -1.84
N GLY A 117 5.34 12.27 -3.02
CA GLY A 117 6.79 12.16 -3.20
C GLY A 117 7.28 10.72 -3.13
N GLU A 118 8.42 10.45 -3.76
CA GLU A 118 8.97 9.10 -3.80
C GLU A 118 9.47 8.66 -2.41
N PRO A 119 9.04 7.50 -1.89
CA PRO A 119 9.46 7.01 -0.59
C PRO A 119 10.97 6.80 -0.50
N VAL A 120 11.60 7.20 0.61
CA VAL A 120 13.07 7.09 0.74
C VAL A 120 13.55 5.64 0.83
N ASN A 121 12.67 4.73 1.23
CA ASN A 121 12.91 3.30 1.26
C ASN A 121 12.25 2.55 0.09
N ALA A 122 11.86 3.27 -0.98
CA ALA A 122 11.53 2.66 -2.25
C ALA A 122 12.73 1.80 -2.69
N GLY A 123 12.50 0.50 -2.84
CA GLY A 123 13.53 -0.43 -3.29
C GLY A 123 13.93 -0.18 -4.74
N GLU A 124 14.78 -1.06 -5.28
CA GLU A 124 15.04 -1.05 -6.72
C GLU A 124 13.79 -1.50 -7.48
N TYR A 125 13.35 -0.68 -8.44
CA TYR A 125 12.31 -1.00 -9.39
C TYR A 125 12.70 -0.46 -10.76
N ASP A 126 12.13 -1.03 -11.81
CA ASP A 126 12.35 -0.55 -13.17
C ASP A 126 11.69 0.83 -13.32
N ARG A 127 12.54 1.86 -13.46
CA ARG A 127 12.13 3.26 -13.60
C ARG A 127 11.42 3.58 -14.92
N SER A 128 11.39 2.64 -15.87
CA SER A 128 10.60 2.76 -17.09
C SER A 128 9.13 2.39 -16.90
N LYS A 129 8.78 1.78 -15.76
CA LYS A 129 7.41 1.39 -15.42
C LYS A 129 6.57 2.57 -14.98
N ASN A 130 5.26 2.42 -15.14
CA ASN A 130 4.32 3.39 -14.59
C ASN A 130 4.23 3.21 -13.07
N VAL A 131 4.07 4.33 -12.37
CA VAL A 131 3.72 4.35 -10.94
C VAL A 131 2.33 4.95 -10.82
N TYR A 132 1.46 4.32 -10.06
CA TYR A 132 0.14 4.84 -9.74
C TYR A 132 -0.05 4.89 -8.23
N THR A 133 -0.58 6.01 -7.74
CA THR A 133 -1.06 6.17 -6.38
C THR A 133 -2.56 5.93 -6.35
N ILE A 134 -3.02 5.00 -5.52
CA ILE A 134 -4.42 4.74 -5.21
C ILE A 134 -4.66 5.26 -3.79
N PHE A 135 -5.72 6.03 -3.56
CA PHE A 135 -6.01 6.59 -2.25
C PHE A 135 -7.50 6.51 -1.87
N TRP A 136 -7.75 6.56 -0.55
CA TRP A 136 -9.06 6.49 0.09
C TRP A 136 -9.16 7.57 1.19
N ASP A 137 -9.80 8.71 0.90
CA ASP A 137 -9.89 9.90 1.78
C ASP A 137 -11.28 10.09 2.41
#